data_AF-A0A2V8BQ55-F1
#
_entry.id   AF-A0A2V8BQ55-F1
#
_cell.length_a   1.000
_cell.length_b   1.000
_cell.length_c   1.000
_cell.angle_alpha   90.00
_cell.angle_beta   90.00
_cell.angle_gamma   90.00
#
_symmetry.space_group_name_H-M   'P 1'
#
loop_
_entity.id
_entity.type
_entity.pdbx_description
1 polymer ?
#
loop_
_entity_poly.entity_id
_entity_poly.type
_entity_poly.pdbx_seq_one_letter_code
_entity_poly.pdbx_strand_id
1 'polypeptide(L)'
;MTNVAQPLKFAATGALATAAVSTLGDYLWASVLPHRQPIYWFAHAVVLLLTVGFCLGWPSRKPLRGAIGAALIGCAATAGFYFLQPLMGYSALFVLFVGMWVGLGLLTGRVLQGGNNMSAVLARSALAAVGSGLGFYAISGIWMPFHPHGWDYARHFVYWTIAYLPGFASLLVRRA
;
A
#
# COMPACT_ATOMS: atom_id res chain seq x y z
N MET A 1 -26.38 -6.63 13.97
CA MET A 1 -25.73 -5.44 13.36
C MET A 1 -24.26 -5.45 13.75
N THR A 2 -23.37 -5.83 12.84
CA THR A 2 -21.91 -5.82 13.09
C THR A 2 -21.42 -4.38 13.18
N ASN A 3 -20.62 -4.08 14.19
CA ASN A 3 -20.14 -2.73 14.46
C ASN A 3 -19.09 -2.30 13.41
N VAL A 4 -19.57 -1.73 12.30
CA VAL A 4 -18.74 -1.25 11.16
C VAL A 4 -17.68 -0.23 11.60
N ALA A 5 -17.89 0.43 12.75
CA ALA A 5 -16.97 1.42 13.27
C ALA A 5 -15.57 0.84 13.60
N GLN A 6 -15.46 -0.41 14.04
CA GLN A 6 -14.15 -0.98 14.39
C GLN A 6 -13.27 -1.25 13.15
N PRO A 7 -13.75 -1.95 12.10
CA PRO A 7 -12.98 -2.11 10.86
C PRO A 7 -12.56 -0.79 10.23
N LEU A 8 -13.43 0.23 10.28
CA LEU A 8 -13.12 1.55 9.74
C LEU A 8 -12.02 2.27 10.55
N LYS A 9 -12.04 2.14 11.89
CA LYS A 9 -10.95 2.65 12.75
C LYS A 9 -9.61 2.02 12.36
N PHE A 10 -9.55 0.69 12.18
CA PHE A 10 -8.32 0.05 11.73
C PHE A 10 -7.88 0.47 10.34
N ALA A 11 -8.83 0.70 9.42
CA ALA A 11 -8.52 1.21 8.10
C ALA A 11 -7.94 2.64 8.16
N ALA A 12 -8.53 3.51 8.96
CA ALA A 12 -8.03 4.86 9.18
C ALA A 12 -6.65 4.84 9.84
N THR A 13 -6.45 4.05 10.90
CA THR A 13 -5.14 3.90 11.55
C THR A 13 -4.09 3.35 10.58
N GLY A 14 -4.43 2.34 9.78
CA GLY A 14 -3.53 1.80 8.76
C GLY A 14 -3.14 2.84 7.72
N ALA A 15 -4.12 3.58 7.19
CA ALA A 15 -3.88 4.63 6.21
C ALA A 15 -3.00 5.75 6.77
N LEU A 16 -3.28 6.23 7.99
CA LEU A 16 -2.49 7.27 8.66
C LEU A 16 -1.06 6.79 8.96
N ALA A 17 -0.89 5.56 9.45
CA ALA A 17 0.42 5.00 9.74
C ALA A 17 1.26 4.83 8.47
N THR A 18 0.67 4.26 7.41
CA THR A 18 1.35 4.14 6.12
C THR A 18 1.64 5.51 5.52
N ALA A 19 0.72 6.48 5.63
CA ALA A 19 0.96 7.85 5.17
C ALA A 19 2.10 8.55 5.91
N ALA A 20 2.23 8.34 7.22
CA ALA A 20 3.36 8.86 7.98
C ALA A 20 4.69 8.28 7.48
N VAL A 21 4.73 6.97 7.23
CA VAL A 21 5.91 6.28 6.69
C VAL A 21 6.24 6.73 5.27
N SER A 22 5.24 6.89 4.41
CA SER A 22 5.42 7.43 3.06
C SER A 22 5.98 8.85 3.10
N THR A 23 5.36 9.74 3.89
CA THR A 23 5.79 11.14 4.02
C THR A 23 7.21 11.25 4.58
N LEU A 24 7.56 10.42 5.56
CA LEU A 24 8.93 10.34 6.06
C LEU A 24 9.89 9.84 4.97
N GLY A 25 9.47 8.85 4.18
CA GLY A 25 10.21 8.40 3.01
C GLY A 25 10.45 9.52 2.00
N ASP A 26 9.43 10.33 1.71
CA ASP A 26 9.55 11.50 0.83
C ASP A 26 10.57 12.50 1.35
N TYR A 27 10.53 12.78 2.66
CA TYR A 27 11.48 13.67 3.31
C TYR A 27 12.91 13.14 3.25
N LEU A 28 13.10 11.86 3.58
CA LEU A 28 14.43 11.22 3.53
C LEU A 28 14.96 11.18 2.10
N TRP A 29 14.10 10.88 1.13
CA TRP A 29 14.44 10.88 -0.29
C TRP A 29 14.89 12.27 -0.76
N ALA A 30 14.16 13.31 -0.37
CA ALA A 30 14.45 14.69 -0.73
C ALA A 30 15.73 15.23 -0.06
N SER A 31 15.98 14.88 1.20
CA SER A 31 16.90 15.65 2.05
C SER A 31 18.14 14.88 2.53
N VAL A 32 18.08 13.54 2.57
CA VAL A 32 19.08 12.72 3.28
C VAL A 32 19.72 11.68 2.36
N LEU A 33 18.92 11.02 1.52
CA LEU A 33 19.37 9.84 0.80
C LEU A 33 20.12 10.20 -0.50
N PRO A 34 21.23 9.52 -0.80
CA PRO A 34 21.89 9.62 -2.09
C PRO A 34 20.93 9.32 -3.24
N HIS A 35 20.75 10.31 -4.12
CA HIS A 35 19.94 10.14 -5.31
C HIS A 35 20.64 9.18 -6.27
N ARG A 36 19.86 8.35 -7.00
CA ARG A 36 20.30 7.33 -7.98
C ARG A 36 20.68 5.95 -7.44
N GLN A 37 20.69 5.72 -6.13
CA GLN A 37 21.00 4.39 -5.58
C GLN A 37 19.72 3.50 -5.53
N PRO A 38 19.64 2.39 -6.30
CA PRO A 38 18.44 1.54 -6.35
C PRO A 38 18.04 0.93 -5.00
N ILE A 39 19.02 0.70 -4.13
CA ILE A 39 18.81 0.08 -2.82
C ILE A 39 17.86 0.89 -1.93
N TYR A 40 17.85 2.22 -2.02
CA TYR A 40 16.96 3.04 -1.22
C TYR A 40 15.50 2.94 -1.67
N TRP A 41 15.25 2.82 -2.98
CA TRP A 41 13.91 2.54 -3.50
C TRP A 41 13.39 1.20 -3.00
N PHE A 42 14.25 0.19 -3.02
CA PHE A 42 13.91 -1.15 -2.55
C PHE A 42 13.63 -1.16 -1.04
N ALA A 43 14.52 -0.56 -0.24
CA ALA A 43 14.35 -0.45 1.20
C ALA A 43 13.07 0.30 1.57
N HIS A 44 12.77 1.41 0.87
CA HIS A 44 11.54 2.16 1.06
C HIS A 44 10.30 1.29 0.79
N ALA A 45 10.26 0.56 -0.32
CA ALA A 45 9.15 -0.34 -0.66
C ALA A 45 8.95 -1.45 0.40
N VAL A 46 10.05 -2.05 0.90
CA VAL A 46 10.01 -3.06 1.96
C VAL A 46 9.45 -2.49 3.25
N VAL A 47 9.95 -1.33 3.70
CA VAL A 47 9.47 -0.67 4.93
C VAL A 47 7.98 -0.33 4.79
N LEU A 48 7.57 0.20 3.65
CA LEU A 48 6.18 0.56 3.39
C LEU A 48 5.27 -0.65 3.45
N LEU A 49 5.64 -1.77 2.81
CA LEU A 49 4.83 -2.98 2.84
C LEU A 49 4.89 -3.71 4.19
N LEU A 50 5.99 -3.61 4.94
CA LEU A 50 6.02 -4.06 6.34
C LEU A 50 4.97 -3.31 7.16
N THR A 51 4.89 -1.98 7.03
CA THR A 51 3.87 -1.16 7.71
C THR A 51 2.46 -1.54 7.28
N VAL A 52 2.21 -1.64 5.97
CA VAL A 52 0.89 -2.05 5.43
C VAL A 52 0.49 -3.41 5.98
N GLY A 53 1.37 -4.39 5.90
CA GLY A 53 1.12 -5.74 6.38
C GLY A 53 0.89 -5.80 7.90
N PHE A 54 1.68 -5.06 8.67
CA PHE A 54 1.49 -4.95 10.12
C PHE A 54 0.09 -4.43 10.46
N CYS A 55 -0.33 -3.34 9.80
CA CYS A 55 -1.65 -2.74 9.99
C CYS A 55 -2.79 -3.66 9.53
N LEU A 56 -2.63 -4.41 8.43
CA LEU A 56 -3.62 -5.39 7.97
C LEU A 56 -3.72 -6.62 8.91
N GLY A 57 -2.61 -7.01 9.56
CA GLY A 57 -2.56 -8.12 10.50
C GLY A 57 -3.06 -7.78 11.90
N TRP A 58 -3.07 -6.50 12.27
CA TRP A 58 -3.43 -6.03 13.59
C TRP A 58 -4.86 -6.43 14.04
N PRO A 59 -5.93 -6.24 13.23
CA PRO A 59 -7.29 -6.60 13.63
C PRO A 59 -7.45 -8.10 13.89
N SER A 60 -6.64 -8.93 13.22
CA SER A 60 -6.64 -10.39 13.36
C SER A 60 -5.63 -10.88 14.41
N ARG A 61 -5.02 -9.99 15.20
CA ARG A 61 -3.95 -10.31 16.18
C ARG A 61 -2.76 -11.05 15.58
N LYS A 62 -2.47 -10.81 14.31
CA LYS A 62 -1.37 -11.44 13.55
C LYS A 62 -0.49 -10.39 12.86
N PRO A 63 -0.04 -9.32 13.54
CA PRO A 63 0.67 -8.21 12.90
C PRO A 63 1.99 -8.67 12.23
N LEU A 64 2.77 -9.53 12.88
CA LEU A 64 4.03 -10.03 12.32
C LEU A 64 3.81 -10.88 11.05
N ARG A 65 2.81 -11.75 11.04
CA ARG A 65 2.47 -12.54 9.84
C ARG A 65 2.01 -11.65 8.70
N GLY A 66 1.25 -10.60 9.03
CA GLY A 66 0.84 -9.59 8.05
C GLY A 66 2.04 -8.84 7.47
N ALA A 67 2.94 -8.36 8.33
CA ALA A 67 4.14 -7.64 7.93
C ALA A 67 5.04 -8.50 7.02
N ILE A 68 5.36 -9.73 7.43
CA ILE A 68 6.19 -10.66 6.64
C ILE A 68 5.51 -10.96 5.30
N GLY A 69 4.22 -11.30 5.31
CA GLY A 69 3.48 -11.63 4.09
C GLY A 69 3.45 -10.47 3.10
N ALA A 70 3.19 -9.26 3.59
CA ALA A 70 3.17 -8.06 2.75
C ALA A 70 4.58 -7.73 2.21
N ALA A 71 5.62 -7.83 3.03
CA ALA A 71 7.00 -7.64 2.58
C ALA A 71 7.37 -8.62 1.44
N LEU A 72 6.99 -9.90 1.56
CA LEU A 72 7.19 -10.89 0.50
C LEU A 72 6.44 -10.53 -0.79
N ILE A 73 5.19 -10.06 -0.68
CA ILE A 73 4.41 -9.57 -1.83
C ILE A 73 5.10 -8.38 -2.49
N GLY A 74 5.65 -7.45 -1.71
CA GLY A 74 6.36 -6.28 -2.21
C GLY A 74 7.65 -6.65 -2.92
N CYS A 75 8.44 -7.54 -2.34
CA CYS A 75 9.62 -8.09 -2.98
C CYS A 75 9.28 -8.79 -4.31
N ALA A 76 8.20 -9.59 -4.32
CA ALA A 76 7.73 -10.25 -5.54
C ALA A 76 7.25 -9.26 -6.60
N ALA A 77 6.54 -8.19 -6.20
CA ALA A 77 6.12 -7.15 -7.12
C ALA A 77 7.32 -6.39 -7.72
N THR A 78 8.30 -6.03 -6.89
CA THR A 78 9.53 -5.36 -7.36
C THR A 78 10.35 -6.25 -8.28
N ALA A 79 10.56 -7.52 -7.93
CA ALA A 79 11.23 -8.48 -8.80
C ALA A 79 10.46 -8.68 -10.11
N GLY A 80 9.13 -8.78 -10.02
CA GLY A 80 8.24 -8.85 -11.17
C GLY A 80 8.37 -7.64 -12.10
N PHE A 81 8.63 -6.44 -11.55
CA PHE A 81 8.82 -5.25 -12.37
C PHE A 81 10.07 -5.37 -13.23
N TYR A 82 11.20 -5.73 -12.63
CA TYR A 82 12.44 -5.94 -13.39
C TYR A 82 12.32 -7.06 -14.43
N PHE A 83 11.51 -8.09 -14.15
CA PHE A 83 11.26 -9.17 -15.10
C PHE A 83 10.34 -8.78 -16.26
N LEU A 84 9.28 -8.00 -15.98
CA LEU A 84 8.27 -7.61 -16.98
C LEU A 84 8.61 -6.32 -17.73
N GLN A 85 9.48 -5.48 -17.16
CA GLN A 85 9.87 -4.20 -17.75
C GLN A 85 10.42 -4.33 -19.19
N PRO A 86 11.25 -5.33 -19.55
CA PRO A 86 11.72 -5.50 -20.93
C PRO A 86 10.59 -5.78 -21.94
N LEU A 87 9.49 -6.37 -21.50
CA LEU A 87 8.37 -6.76 -22.36
C LEU A 87 7.29 -5.67 -22.45
N MET A 88 7.05 -4.94 -21.35
CA MET A 88 5.90 -4.05 -21.19
C MET A 88 6.28 -2.59 -20.90
N GLY A 89 7.57 -2.31 -20.68
CA GLY A 89 8.05 -1.00 -20.23
C GLY A 89 7.46 -0.61 -18.87
N TYR A 90 7.16 0.67 -18.69
CA TYR A 90 6.58 1.18 -17.45
C TYR A 90 5.14 0.72 -17.20
N SER A 91 4.45 0.16 -18.20
CA SER A 91 3.09 -0.35 -17.98
C SER A 91 3.06 -1.55 -17.03
N ALA A 92 4.20 -2.25 -16.85
CA ALA A 92 4.40 -3.27 -15.83
C ALA A 92 4.09 -2.77 -14.42
N LEU A 93 4.32 -1.48 -14.11
CA LEU A 93 4.00 -0.90 -12.80
C LEU A 93 2.50 -1.02 -12.49
N PHE A 94 1.62 -0.76 -13.46
CA PHE A 94 0.18 -0.84 -13.23
C PHE A 94 -0.27 -2.29 -13.01
N VAL A 95 0.25 -3.22 -13.79
CA VAL A 95 -0.05 -4.65 -13.66
C VAL A 95 0.37 -5.15 -12.27
N LEU A 96 1.58 -4.80 -11.84
CA LEU A 96 2.13 -5.25 -10.56
C LEU A 96 1.51 -4.51 -9.38
N PHE A 97 1.07 -3.27 -9.56
CA PHE A 97 0.28 -2.56 -8.57
C PHE A 97 -1.05 -3.28 -8.29
N VAL A 98 -1.78 -3.67 -9.34
CA VAL A 98 -3.00 -4.48 -9.20
C VAL A 98 -2.67 -5.84 -8.57
N GLY A 99 -1.62 -6.51 -9.05
CA GLY A 99 -1.15 -7.78 -8.50
C GLY A 99 -0.80 -7.71 -7.01
N MET A 100 -0.15 -6.63 -6.58
CA MET A 100 0.16 -6.36 -5.18
C MET A 100 -1.12 -6.26 -4.33
N TRP A 101 -2.13 -5.49 -4.76
CA TRP A 101 -3.41 -5.39 -4.03
C TRP A 101 -4.19 -6.71 -4.01
N VAL A 102 -4.10 -7.51 -5.07
CA VAL A 102 -4.61 -8.89 -5.09
C VAL A 102 -3.87 -9.75 -4.05
N GLY A 103 -2.54 -9.71 -4.03
CA GLY A 103 -1.72 -10.42 -3.05
C GLY A 103 -2.05 -10.01 -1.62
N LEU A 104 -2.19 -8.71 -1.34
CA LEU A 104 -2.55 -8.19 -0.02
C LEU A 104 -3.97 -8.60 0.39
N GLY A 105 -4.92 -8.66 -0.54
CA GLY A 105 -6.25 -9.16 -0.27
C GLY A 105 -6.28 -10.66 -0.01
N LEU A 106 -5.50 -11.46 -0.74
CA LEU A 106 -5.32 -12.89 -0.47
C LEU A 106 -4.70 -13.12 0.92
N LEU A 107 -3.61 -12.41 1.24
CA LEU A 107 -2.99 -12.43 2.57
C LEU A 107 -4.03 -12.09 3.65
N THR A 108 -4.75 -10.99 3.47
CA THR A 108 -5.73 -10.51 4.45
C THR A 108 -6.89 -11.48 4.60
N GLY A 109 -7.53 -11.88 3.51
CA GLY A 109 -8.76 -12.67 3.55
C GLY A 109 -8.56 -14.16 3.79
N ARG A 110 -7.43 -14.74 3.35
CA ARG A 110 -7.18 -16.18 3.45
C ARG A 110 -6.27 -16.54 4.61
N VAL A 111 -5.23 -15.75 4.88
CA VAL A 111 -4.20 -16.08 5.88
C VAL A 111 -4.47 -15.39 7.23
N LEU A 112 -4.75 -14.08 7.20
CA LEU A 112 -4.89 -13.28 8.41
C LEU A 112 -6.27 -13.48 9.04
N GLN A 113 -7.32 -13.19 8.26
CA GLN A 113 -8.71 -13.25 8.71
C GLN A 113 -9.30 -14.67 8.66
N GLY A 114 -8.92 -15.47 7.68
CA GLY A 114 -9.48 -16.81 7.45
C GLY A 114 -10.96 -16.78 7.03
N GLY A 115 -11.40 -17.82 6.34
CA GLY A 115 -12.84 -18.07 6.11
C GLY A 115 -13.54 -17.21 5.06
N ASN A 116 -12.86 -16.23 4.42
CA ASN A 116 -13.48 -15.49 3.32
C ASN A 116 -13.50 -16.32 2.03
N ASN A 117 -14.61 -16.25 1.29
CA ASN A 117 -14.73 -16.85 -0.04
C ASN A 117 -13.80 -16.15 -1.04
N MET A 118 -13.40 -16.86 -2.10
CA MET A 118 -12.44 -16.32 -3.07
C MET A 118 -13.00 -15.11 -3.82
N SER A 119 -14.30 -15.14 -4.16
CA SER A 119 -14.97 -14.06 -4.87
C SER A 119 -14.97 -12.75 -4.08
N ALA A 120 -15.26 -12.76 -2.76
CA ALA A 120 -15.18 -11.54 -1.97
C ALA A 120 -13.74 -11.06 -1.78
N VAL A 121 -12.77 -11.98 -1.67
CA VAL A 121 -11.35 -11.59 -1.62
C VAL A 121 -10.96 -10.83 -2.88
N LEU A 122 -11.26 -11.39 -4.06
CA LEU A 122 -10.94 -10.76 -5.34
C LEU A 122 -11.70 -9.44 -5.55
N ALA A 123 -12.99 -9.39 -5.19
CA ALA A 123 -13.78 -8.16 -5.28
C ALA A 123 -13.19 -7.04 -4.41
N ARG A 124 -12.79 -7.35 -3.18
CA ARG A 124 -12.16 -6.39 -2.26
C ARG A 124 -10.79 -5.95 -2.73
N SER A 125 -10.01 -6.85 -3.31
CA SER A 125 -8.74 -6.52 -3.95
C SER A 125 -8.91 -5.59 -5.14
N ALA A 126 -9.92 -5.82 -5.98
CA ALA A 126 -10.23 -4.96 -7.11
C ALA A 126 -10.64 -3.55 -6.63
N LEU A 127 -11.52 -3.47 -5.63
CA LEU A 127 -11.90 -2.20 -5.00
C LEU A 127 -10.70 -1.49 -4.37
N ALA A 128 -9.81 -2.23 -3.72
CA ALA A 128 -8.60 -1.68 -3.13
C ALA A 128 -7.65 -1.12 -4.21
N ALA A 129 -7.43 -1.86 -5.28
CA ALA A 129 -6.58 -1.44 -6.39
C ALA A 129 -7.15 -0.20 -7.10
N VAL A 130 -8.44 -0.19 -7.42
CA VAL A 130 -9.09 0.94 -8.08
C VAL A 130 -9.11 2.15 -7.15
N GLY A 131 -9.60 1.99 -5.92
CA GLY A 131 -9.72 3.09 -4.98
C GLY A 131 -8.38 3.71 -4.62
N SER A 132 -7.37 2.88 -4.34
CA SER A 132 -6.02 3.39 -4.08
C SER A 132 -5.38 3.99 -5.33
N GLY A 133 -5.54 3.35 -6.50
CA GLY A 133 -5.02 3.85 -7.78
C GLY A 133 -5.59 5.22 -8.17
N LEU A 134 -6.90 5.43 -7.97
CA LEU A 134 -7.53 6.73 -8.17
C LEU A 134 -6.99 7.78 -7.18
N GLY A 135 -6.81 7.39 -5.92
CA GLY A 135 -6.18 8.26 -4.91
C GLY A 135 -4.77 8.67 -5.33
N PHE A 136 -3.93 7.71 -5.73
CA PHE A 136 -2.59 7.93 -6.25
C PHE A 136 -2.57 8.84 -7.48
N TYR A 137 -3.46 8.59 -8.44
CA TYR A 137 -3.58 9.41 -9.63
C TYR A 137 -3.92 10.86 -9.29
N ALA A 138 -4.91 11.07 -8.40
CA ALA A 138 -5.35 12.40 -7.97
C ALA A 138 -4.24 13.19 -7.24
N ILE A 139 -3.34 12.50 -6.54
CA ILE A 139 -2.25 13.14 -5.78
C ILE A 139 -0.91 13.16 -6.52
N SER A 140 -0.81 12.55 -7.70
CA SER A 140 0.44 12.41 -8.46
C SER A 140 1.15 13.74 -8.73
N GLY A 141 0.40 14.85 -8.76
CA GLY A 141 0.92 16.21 -8.90
C GLY A 141 1.82 16.70 -7.77
N ILE A 142 1.93 16.01 -6.63
CA ILE A 142 2.96 16.36 -5.62
C ILE A 142 4.38 15.95 -6.03
N TRP A 143 4.48 15.00 -6.97
CA TRP A 143 5.75 14.46 -7.45
C TRP A 143 6.16 15.04 -8.81
N MET A 144 5.22 15.60 -9.57
CA MET A 144 5.45 16.05 -10.95
C MET A 144 5.07 17.52 -11.15
N PRO A 145 6.02 18.41 -11.54
CA PRO A 145 7.46 18.17 -11.73
C PRO A 145 8.22 18.04 -10.39
N PHE A 146 9.25 17.19 -10.36
CA PHE A 146 10.01 16.84 -9.15
C PHE A 146 10.87 18.01 -8.64
N HIS A 147 10.33 18.79 -7.70
CA HIS A 147 10.99 19.94 -7.06
C HIS A 147 10.98 19.81 -5.53
N PRO A 148 11.86 18.96 -4.95
CA PRO A 148 11.81 18.61 -3.52
C PRO A 148 12.04 19.77 -2.56
N HIS A 149 12.74 20.83 -2.98
CA HIS A 149 13.02 22.00 -2.12
C HIS A 149 11.79 22.84 -1.72
N GLY A 150 10.61 22.60 -2.33
CA GLY A 150 9.37 23.33 -2.04
C GLY A 150 8.23 22.45 -1.53
N TRP A 151 8.50 21.21 -1.10
CA TRP A 151 7.45 20.29 -0.68
C TRP A 151 6.85 20.63 0.66
N ASP A 152 5.51 20.60 0.70
CA ASP A 152 4.73 20.67 1.92
C ASP A 152 4.44 19.24 2.41
N TYR A 153 5.17 18.80 3.43
CA TYR A 153 5.02 17.44 3.98
C TYR A 153 3.67 17.21 4.67
N ALA A 154 3.00 18.25 5.16
CA ALA A 154 1.64 18.09 5.68
C ALA A 154 0.67 17.77 4.54
N ARG A 155 0.84 18.42 3.38
CA ARG A 155 0.08 18.10 2.16
C ARG A 155 0.38 16.69 1.67
N HIS A 156 1.64 16.26 1.65
CA HIS A 156 2.02 14.88 1.29
C HIS A 156 1.34 13.87 2.22
N PHE A 157 1.36 14.11 3.54
CA PHE A 157 0.71 13.23 4.51
C PHE A 157 -0.80 13.07 4.27
N VAL A 158 -1.51 14.17 4.02
CA VAL A 158 -2.95 14.14 3.71
C VAL A 158 -3.18 13.35 2.42
N TYR A 159 -2.37 13.57 1.41
CA TYR A 159 -2.50 12.92 0.12
C TYR A 159 -2.23 11.42 0.19
N TRP A 160 -1.16 11.01 0.86
CA TRP A 160 -0.89 9.61 1.15
C TRP A 160 -2.03 8.96 1.94
N THR A 161 -2.61 9.66 2.91
CA THR A 161 -3.76 9.17 3.67
C THR A 161 -4.94 8.89 2.74
N ILE A 162 -5.26 9.83 1.84
CA ILE A 162 -6.34 9.68 0.83
C ILE A 162 -6.05 8.51 -0.11
N ALA A 163 -4.80 8.29 -0.51
CA ALA A 163 -4.42 7.19 -1.40
C ALA A 163 -4.51 5.80 -0.73
N TYR A 164 -4.19 5.68 0.56
CA TYR A 164 -4.22 4.39 1.26
C TYR A 164 -5.57 4.03 1.87
N LEU A 165 -6.34 5.02 2.31
CA LEU A 165 -7.63 4.81 2.98
C LEU A 165 -8.60 3.88 2.21
N PRO A 166 -8.88 4.07 0.91
CA PRO A 166 -9.79 3.19 0.19
C PRO A 166 -9.25 1.76 0.07
N GLY A 167 -7.93 1.59 -0.01
CA GLY A 167 -7.27 0.28 -0.02
C GLY A 167 -7.49 -0.49 1.29
N PHE A 168 -7.15 0.15 2.42
CA PHE A 168 -7.37 -0.45 3.73
C PHE A 168 -8.85 -0.68 4.04
N ALA A 169 -9.72 0.28 3.70
CA ALA A 169 -11.15 0.15 3.92
C ALA A 169 -11.71 -1.04 3.14
N SER A 170 -11.32 -1.21 1.87
CA SER A 170 -11.75 -2.34 1.04
C SER A 170 -11.30 -3.68 1.63
N LEU A 171 -10.07 -3.77 2.14
CA LEU A 171 -9.50 -5.02 2.68
C LEU A 171 -9.86 -5.32 4.15
N LEU A 172 -10.34 -4.35 4.93
CA LEU A 172 -10.69 -4.54 6.34
C LEU A 172 -12.19 -4.49 6.63
N VAL A 173 -12.96 -3.64 5.94
CA VAL A 173 -14.41 -3.56 6.14
C VAL A 173 -15.06 -4.81 5.56
N ARG A 174 -15.79 -5.53 6.41
CA ARG A 174 -16.65 -6.65 5.99
C ARG A 174 -18.07 -6.12 5.83
N ARG A 175 -18.72 -6.40 4.70
CA ARG A 175 -20.18 -6.47 4.67
C ARG A 175 -20.56 -7.89 5.09
N ALA A 176 -21.42 -7.98 6.09
CA ALA A 176 -22.07 -9.23 6.50
C ALA A 176 -23.04 -9.66 5.41
#